data_AF-A0A8B9JBN4-F1
#
_entry.id   AF-A0A8B9JBN4-F1
#
_cell.length_a   1.000
_cell.length_b   1.000
_cell.length_c   1.000
_cell.angle_alpha   90.00
_cell.angle_beta   90.00
_cell.angle_gamma   90.00
#
_symmetry.space_group_name_H-M   'P 1'
#
loop_
_entity.id
_entity.type
_entity.pdbx_description
1 polymer ?
#
loop_
_entity_poly.entity_id
_entity_poly.type
_entity_poly.pdbx_seq_one_letter_code
_entity_poly.pdbx_strand_id
1 'polypeptide(L)' 'MLKILSRLVGPKYTSVAKAWVPTLLGWGAAGAVAVVHFTDWHLILDYVPYINGKFKKEE' A
#
# COMPACT_ATOMS: atom_id res chain seq x y z
N MET A 1 27.89 5.38 -9.17
CA MET A 1 26.51 5.28 -8.60
C MET A 1 25.56 6.31 -9.22
N LEU A 2 25.79 7.62 -9.08
CA LEU A 2 24.93 8.67 -9.67
C LEU A 2 24.76 8.57 -11.21
N LYS A 3 25.80 8.11 -11.93
CA LYS A 3 25.81 7.95 -13.40
C LYS A 3 24.87 6.84 -13.94
N ILE A 4 24.47 5.89 -13.09
CA ILE A 4 23.53 4.81 -13.44
C ILE A 4 22.08 5.30 -13.31
N LEU A 5 21.79 6.04 -12.23
CA LEU A 5 20.48 6.64 -12.00
C LEU A 5 20.11 7.64 -13.10
N SER A 6 21.06 8.44 -13.58
CA SER A 6 20.81 9.40 -14.66
C SER A 6 20.44 8.75 -16.00
N ARG A 7 20.78 7.46 -16.23
CA ARG A 7 20.34 6.71 -17.42
C ARG A 7 18.90 6.19 -17.30
N LEU A 8 18.40 6.04 -16.07
CA LEU A 8 17.05 5.57 -15.77
C LEU A 8 16.03 6.72 -15.69
N VAL A 9 16.48 7.96 -15.46
CA VAL A 9 15.64 9.16 -15.38
C VAL A 9 15.59 9.83 -16.77
N GLY A 10 14.88 9.20 -17.70
CA GLY A 10 14.60 9.75 -19.03
C GLY A 10 13.10 9.84 -19.33
N PRO A 11 12.65 10.68 -20.29
CA PRO A 11 11.23 10.89 -20.59
C PRO A 11 10.45 9.58 -20.81
N LYS A 12 11.07 8.62 -21.51
CA LYS A 12 10.51 7.28 -21.73
C LYS A 12 10.20 6.55 -20.42
N TYR A 13 11.16 6.47 -19.50
CA TYR A 13 10.98 5.76 -18.23
C TYR A 13 10.00 6.47 -17.31
N THR A 14 9.92 7.82 -17.35
CA THR A 14 8.90 8.55 -16.60
C THR A 14 7.49 8.27 -17.12
N SER A 15 7.31 8.13 -18.44
CA SER A 15 6.02 7.76 -19.04
C SER A 15 5.62 6.33 -18.68
N VAL A 16 6.58 5.41 -18.70
CA VAL A 16 6.34 4.02 -18.28
C VAL A 16 5.95 3.97 -16.80
N ALA A 17 6.72 4.62 -15.92
CA ALA A 17 6.41 4.65 -14.49
C ALA A 17 4.99 5.17 -14.23
N LYS A 18 4.58 6.26 -14.89
CA LYS A 18 3.21 6.80 -14.81
C LYS A 18 2.15 5.78 -15.24
N ALA A 19 2.38 5.04 -16.32
CA ALA A 19 1.46 4.01 -16.79
C ALA A 19 1.28 2.85 -15.80
N TRP A 20 2.30 2.57 -14.98
CA TRP A 20 2.25 1.51 -13.96
C TRP A 20 1.68 1.97 -12.61
N VAL A 21 1.47 3.28 -12.39
CA VAL A 21 0.93 3.80 -11.12
C VAL A 21 -0.39 3.13 -10.72
N PRO A 22 -1.41 2.98 -11.58
CA PRO A 22 -2.67 2.35 -11.17
C PRO A 22 -2.49 0.90 -10.71
N THR A 23 -1.63 0.14 -11.40
CA THR A 23 -1.33 -1.26 -11.06
C THR A 23 -0.62 -1.36 -9.71
N LEU A 24 0.37 -0.49 -9.46
CA LEU A 24 1.09 -0.45 -8.18
C LEU A 24 0.16 -0.05 -7.04
N LEU A 25 -0.74 0.91 -7.26
CA LEU A 25 -1.73 1.29 -6.25
C LEU A 25 -2.70 0.15 -5.96
N GLY A 26 -3.18 -0.56 -6.99
CA GLY A 26 -4.07 -1.71 -6.83
C GLY A 26 -3.43 -2.83 -6.01
N TRP A 27 -2.25 -3.28 -6.40
CA TRP A 27 -1.53 -4.34 -5.68
C TRP A 27 -1.03 -3.89 -4.31
N GLY A 28 -0.64 -2.62 -4.16
CA GLY A 28 -0.27 -2.03 -2.89
C GLY A 28 -1.44 -2.02 -1.90
N ALA A 29 -2.64 -1.64 -2.36
CA ALA A 29 -3.84 -1.68 -1.55
C ALA A 29 -4.22 -3.11 -1.15
N ALA A 30 -4.20 -4.05 -2.10
CA ALA A 30 -4.47 -5.46 -1.82
C ALA A 30 -3.47 -6.05 -0.79
N GLY A 31 -2.16 -5.78 -0.97
CA GLY A 31 -1.13 -6.20 -0.02
C GLY A 31 -1.30 -5.56 1.36
N ALA A 32 -1.63 -4.27 1.42
CA ALA A 32 -1.90 -3.58 2.68
C ALA A 32 -3.10 -4.17 3.42
N VAL A 33 -4.20 -4.45 2.72
CA VAL A 33 -5.38 -5.11 3.30
C VAL A 33 -5.04 -6.51 3.80
N ALA A 34 -4.23 -7.27 3.05
CA ALA A 34 -3.79 -8.60 3.47
C ALA A 34 -2.96 -8.52 4.76
N VAL A 35 -2.02 -7.59 4.86
CA VAL A 35 -1.24 -7.37 6.09
C VAL A 35 -2.17 -7.05 7.26
N VAL A 36 -3.08 -6.08 7.11
CA VAL A 36 -4.04 -5.69 8.15
C VAL A 36 -4.89 -6.89 8.62
N HIS A 37 -5.31 -7.74 7.68
CA HIS A 37 -6.10 -8.93 7.97
C HIS A 37 -5.29 -9.98 8.74
N PHE A 38 -4.07 -10.30 8.31
CA PHE A 38 -3.27 -11.35 8.93
C PHE A 38 -2.66 -10.95 10.27
N THR A 39 -2.35 -9.67 10.48
CA THR A 39 -1.79 -9.19 11.75
C THR A 39 -2.86 -8.75 12.74
N ASP A 40 -4.14 -8.80 12.35
CA ASP A 40 -5.26 -8.29 13.16
C ASP A 40 -5.00 -6.86 13.65
N TRP A 41 -4.68 -5.99 12.70
CA TRP A 41 -4.21 -4.64 13.01
C TRP A 41 -5.34 -3.75 13.56
N HIS A 42 -5.46 -3.75 14.89
CA HIS A 42 -6.48 -3.04 15.65
C HIS A 42 -6.62 -1.56 15.27
N LEU A 43 -5.51 -0.83 15.13
CA LEU A 43 -5.51 0.60 14.78
C LEU A 43 -6.24 0.91 13.47
N ILE A 44 -6.31 -0.04 12.53
CA ILE A 44 -7.05 0.13 11.27
C ILE A 44 -8.43 -0.52 11.38
N LEU A 45 -8.50 -1.74 11.93
CA LEU A 45 -9.73 -2.54 12.00
C LEU A 45 -10.81 -1.93 12.90
N ASP A 46 -10.44 -1.13 13.90
CA ASP A 46 -11.39 -0.42 14.76
C ASP A 46 -12.22 0.63 14.05
N TYR A 47 -11.71 1.18 12.94
CA TYR A 47 -12.44 2.13 12.11
C TYR A 47 -13.37 1.43 11.11
N VAL A 48 -13.31 0.10 10.97
CA VAL A 48 -14.14 -0.66 10.04
C VAL A 48 -15.49 -0.99 10.71
N PRO A 49 -16.63 -0.43 10.26
CA PRO A 49 -17.90 -0.52 11.00
C PRO A 49 -18.40 -1.95 11.26
N TYR A 50 -18.06 -2.90 10.38
CA TYR A 50 -18.50 -4.29 10.51
C TYR A 50 -17.59 -5.14 11.42
N ILE A 51 -16.32 -4.75 11.62
CA ILE A 51 -15.29 -5.57 12.29
C ILE A 51 -14.88 -4.94 13.64
N ASN A 52 -15.17 -3.67 13.88
CA ASN A 52 -14.76 -2.93 15.09
C ASN A 52 -15.19 -3.54 16.43
N GLY A 53 -16.16 -4.47 16.45
CA GLY A 53 -16.54 -5.22 17.65
C GLY A 53 -15.61 -6.40 17.99
N LYS A 54 -14.62 -6.71 17.13
CA LYS A 54 -13.70 -7.84 17.33
C LYS A 54 -12.80 -7.67 18.56
N PHE A 55 -12.36 -6.44 18.83
CA PHE A 55 -11.43 -6.14 19.91
C PHE A 55 -12.16 -5.47 21.06
N LYS A 56 -12.08 -6.07 22.25
CA LYS A 56 -12.63 -5.47 23.46
C LYS A 56 -11.70 -4.35 23.90
N LYS A 57 -12.27 -3.19 24.25
CA LYS A 57 -11.52 -2.16 24.96
C LYS A 57 -11.51 -2.56 26.43
N GLU A 58 -10.32 -2.65 27.01
CA GLU A 58 -10.18 -2.74 28.46
C GLU A 58 -10.50 -1.35 29.02
N GLU A 59 -11.44 -1.30 29.98
CA GLU A 59 -11.84 -0.07 30.69
C GLU A 59 -10.70 0.51 31.53
#